data_AF-A0AAD4FI20-F1
#
_entry.id   AF-A0AAD4FI20-F1
#
_cell.length_a   1.000
_cell.length_b   1.000
_cell.length_c   1.000
_cell.angle_alpha   90.00
_cell.angle_beta   90.00
_cell.angle_gamma   90.00
#
_symmetry.space_group_name_H-M   'P 1'
#
loop_
_entity.id
_entity.type
_entity.pdbx_description
1 polymer ?
#
loop_
_entity_poly.entity_id
_entity_poly.type
_entity_poly.pdbx_seq_one_letter_code
_entity_poly.pdbx_strand_id
1 'polypeptide(L)'
;MTKVKFTFPPTVGKVTSLFHSKKDAQPVFNQPLNTSSCPHHRTARLLYSIVLSLLLAIAIPVITLKTLTYSFVEDNRITGFTFQTTRRNGEAGEAIIMAALPRMLYAIPAKLAIIAATVSICLAAAHLGFVGTDWKMGKRTQSYAFRRNLMFLHIINAILVLFALVSIYVTHKNTSHFREGFVNFRASRMNDSASTQQNFFRYNFGIFDLETWACELQDVRGAAMVREDYSKQCGVEIAGRVVMIPFMIIAWAVVAVGLWGFVGGGRRGPDGERMKTEEVGFEMGKMNATDD
;
A
#
# COMPACT_ATOMS: atom_id res chain seq x y z
N MET A 1 76.46 15.65 -20.27
CA MET A 1 75.29 15.42 -19.39
C MET A 1 74.26 14.56 -20.15
N THR A 2 74.11 13.30 -19.74
CA THR A 2 73.19 12.32 -20.33
C THR A 2 71.77 12.53 -19.79
N LYS A 3 70.79 12.75 -20.67
CA LYS A 3 69.37 12.85 -20.29
C LYS A 3 68.84 11.47 -19.92
N VAL A 4 68.51 11.28 -18.65
CA VAL A 4 67.83 10.08 -18.14
C VAL A 4 66.35 10.15 -18.54
N LYS A 5 65.88 9.19 -19.33
CA LYS A 5 64.45 9.01 -19.66
C LYS A 5 63.77 8.24 -18.53
N PHE A 6 62.92 8.92 -17.77
CA PHE A 6 62.03 8.28 -16.80
C PHE A 6 60.83 7.68 -17.51
N THR A 7 60.76 6.35 -17.57
CA THR A 7 59.57 5.60 -17.97
C THR A 7 58.80 5.18 -16.72
N PHE A 8 57.59 5.70 -16.56
CA PHE A 8 56.69 5.30 -15.48
C PHE A 8 56.12 3.89 -15.71
N PRO A 9 55.84 3.12 -14.64
CA PRO A 9 55.29 1.78 -14.74
C PRO A 9 53.85 1.76 -15.31
N PRO A 10 53.45 0.67 -15.99
CA PRO A 10 52.21 0.55 -16.77
C PRO A 10 50.91 0.59 -15.95
N THR A 11 50.99 0.70 -14.63
CA THR A 11 49.83 0.76 -13.73
C THR A 11 49.23 2.16 -13.60
N VAL A 12 49.98 3.22 -13.93
CA VAL A 12 49.48 4.61 -13.88
C VAL A 12 48.53 4.92 -15.05
N GLY A 13 48.69 4.21 -16.18
CA GLY A 13 47.83 4.37 -17.36
C GLY A 13 46.38 3.89 -17.15
N LYS A 14 46.14 2.98 -16.20
CA LYS A 14 44.78 2.52 -15.87
C LYS A 14 44.00 3.55 -15.03
N VAL A 15 44.67 4.31 -14.17
CA VAL A 15 44.01 5.29 -13.30
C VAL A 15 43.71 6.58 -14.06
N THR A 16 44.56 7.01 -15.00
CA THR A 16 44.26 8.16 -15.87
C THR A 16 43.15 7.87 -16.88
N SER A 17 42.95 6.61 -17.29
CA SER A 17 41.84 6.24 -18.19
C SER A 17 40.44 6.40 -17.58
N LEU A 18 40.33 6.40 -16.24
CA LEU A 18 39.08 6.68 -15.51
C LEU A 18 38.77 8.18 -15.39
N PHE A 19 39.77 9.04 -15.61
CA PHE A 19 39.66 10.50 -15.49
C PHE A 19 39.77 11.26 -16.83
N HIS A 20 39.91 10.55 -17.96
CA HIS A 20 39.68 11.15 -19.26
C HIS A 20 38.19 11.39 -19.47
N SER A 21 37.75 12.57 -19.05
CA SER A 21 36.59 13.24 -19.64
C SER A 21 36.81 13.24 -21.16
N LYS A 22 36.01 12.45 -21.88
CA LYS A 22 35.93 12.43 -23.35
C LYS A 22 35.70 13.87 -23.82
N LYS A 23 36.78 14.57 -24.16
CA LYS A 23 36.72 15.96 -24.67
C LYS A 23 36.53 16.05 -26.18
N ASP A 24 36.55 14.93 -26.90
CA ASP A 24 36.35 14.90 -28.36
C ASP A 24 35.22 13.94 -28.78
N ALA A 25 34.09 13.99 -28.07
CA ALA A 25 32.84 13.53 -28.68
C ALA A 25 32.28 14.71 -29.47
N GLN A 26 32.23 14.59 -30.81
CA GLN A 26 31.45 15.52 -31.61
C GLN A 26 30.07 15.71 -30.95
N PRO A 27 29.56 16.94 -30.82
CA PRO A 27 28.23 17.15 -30.29
C PRO A 27 27.26 16.40 -31.20
N VAL A 28 26.70 15.31 -30.69
CA VAL A 28 25.73 14.46 -31.42
C VAL A 28 24.38 15.18 -31.43
N PHE A 29 24.39 16.42 -31.90
CA PHE A 29 23.20 17.16 -32.29
C PHE A 29 22.77 16.57 -33.64
N ASN A 30 21.68 15.80 -33.66
CA ASN A 30 20.93 15.35 -34.85
C ASN A 30 21.16 13.92 -35.39
N GLN A 31 21.80 13.00 -34.66
CA GLN A 31 21.67 11.58 -35.05
C GLN A 31 20.40 10.97 -34.43
N PRO A 32 19.49 10.37 -35.22
CA PRO A 32 18.38 9.60 -34.68
C PRO A 32 18.97 8.37 -33.97
N LEU A 33 19.08 8.46 -32.65
CA LEU A 33 19.49 7.34 -31.83
C LEU A 33 18.40 6.28 -31.91
N ASN A 34 18.80 5.07 -32.25
CA ASN A 34 17.89 3.95 -32.36
C ASN A 34 17.39 3.59 -30.95
N THR A 35 16.20 4.08 -30.58
CA THR A 35 15.59 3.85 -29.27
C THR A 35 15.30 2.36 -29.01
N SER A 36 15.33 1.51 -30.05
CA SER A 36 15.24 0.05 -29.91
C SER A 36 16.51 -0.59 -29.36
N SER A 37 17.66 0.09 -29.39
CA SER A 37 18.97 -0.45 -28.97
C SER A 37 19.30 -0.22 -27.49
N CYS A 38 18.39 0.36 -26.69
CA CYS A 38 18.57 0.55 -25.25
C CYS A 38 17.87 -0.55 -24.45
N PRO A 39 18.54 -1.68 -24.11
CA PRO A 39 17.93 -2.81 -23.41
C PRO A 39 17.30 -2.45 -22.06
N HIS A 40 17.81 -1.40 -21.41
CA HIS A 40 17.29 -0.86 -20.15
C HIS A 40 15.85 -0.34 -20.26
N HIS A 41 15.44 0.18 -21.42
CA HIS A 41 14.09 0.71 -21.61
C HIS A 41 13.04 -0.40 -21.64
N ARG A 42 13.36 -1.49 -22.36
CA ARG A 42 12.48 -2.65 -22.51
C ARG A 42 12.32 -3.40 -21.19
N THR A 43 13.42 -3.56 -20.44
CA THR A 43 13.40 -4.19 -19.10
C THR A 43 12.61 -3.35 -18.09
N ALA A 44 12.79 -2.03 -18.08
CA ALA A 44 11.99 -1.16 -17.19
C ALA A 44 10.49 -1.26 -17.46
N ARG A 45 10.06 -1.22 -18.74
CA ARG A 45 8.65 -1.38 -19.12
C ARG A 45 8.07 -2.72 -18.66
N LEU A 46 8.81 -3.81 -18.89
CA LEU A 46 8.38 -5.15 -18.50
C LEU A 46 8.24 -5.26 -16.97
N LEU A 47 9.22 -4.75 -16.22
CA LEU A 47 9.16 -4.73 -14.77
C LEU A 47 7.97 -3.92 -14.26
N TYR A 48 7.77 -2.69 -14.75
CA TYR A 48 6.60 -1.89 -14.39
C TYR A 48 5.28 -2.60 -14.72
N SER A 49 5.17 -3.21 -15.90
CA SER A 49 3.97 -3.95 -16.28
C SER A 49 3.64 -5.06 -15.27
N ILE A 50 4.66 -5.79 -14.82
CA ILE A 50 4.50 -6.85 -13.82
C ILE A 50 4.15 -6.26 -12.45
N VAL A 51 4.97 -5.36 -11.91
CA VAL A 51 4.78 -4.86 -10.53
C VAL A 51 3.52 -4.02 -10.37
N LEU A 52 3.11 -3.26 -11.39
CA LEU A 52 1.86 -2.48 -11.35
C LEU A 52 0.63 -3.40 -11.49
N SER A 53 0.71 -4.45 -12.30
CA SER A 53 -0.38 -5.44 -12.40
C SER A 53 -0.54 -6.20 -11.08
N LEU A 54 0.56 -6.56 -10.44
CA LEU A 54 0.54 -7.16 -9.10
C LEU A 54 -0.01 -6.19 -8.06
N LEU A 55 0.37 -4.91 -8.11
CA LEU A 55 -0.15 -3.87 -7.21
C LEU A 55 -1.67 -3.72 -7.36
N LEU A 56 -2.17 -3.72 -8.59
CA LEU A 56 -3.59 -3.67 -8.89
C LEU A 56 -4.30 -4.93 -8.35
N ALA A 57 -3.76 -6.11 -8.66
CA ALA A 57 -4.34 -7.39 -8.27
C ALA A 57 -4.42 -7.58 -6.75
N ILE A 58 -3.42 -7.10 -5.99
CA ILE A 58 -3.41 -7.19 -4.52
C ILE A 58 -4.22 -6.08 -3.85
N ALA A 59 -4.36 -4.90 -4.48
CA ALA A 59 -5.15 -3.81 -3.91
C ALA A 59 -6.66 -4.12 -3.91
N ILE A 60 -7.15 -4.89 -4.88
CA ILE A 60 -8.56 -5.35 -4.95
C ILE A 60 -8.96 -6.11 -3.67
N PRO A 61 -8.31 -7.23 -3.29
CA PRO A 61 -8.69 -7.97 -2.09
C PRO A 61 -8.48 -7.16 -0.81
N VAL A 62 -7.51 -6.23 -0.75
CA VAL A 62 -7.36 -5.30 0.39
C VAL A 62 -8.61 -4.45 0.56
N ILE A 63 -9.09 -3.81 -0.51
CA ILE A 63 -10.34 -3.03 -0.46
C ILE A 63 -11.50 -3.94 -0.08
N THR A 64 -11.67 -5.07 -0.76
CA THR A 64 -12.81 -5.97 -0.52
C THR A 64 -12.87 -6.40 0.94
N LEU A 65 -11.76 -6.91 1.51
CA LEU A 65 -11.71 -7.36 2.89
C LEU A 65 -11.97 -6.22 3.87
N LYS A 66 -11.38 -5.03 3.66
CA LYS A 66 -11.58 -3.88 4.56
C LYS A 66 -12.94 -3.21 4.40
N THR A 67 -13.57 -3.31 3.24
CA THR A 67 -14.96 -2.91 3.05
C THR A 67 -15.90 -3.87 3.79
N LEU A 68 -15.64 -5.18 3.78
CA LEU A 68 -16.40 -6.15 4.58
C LEU A 68 -16.28 -5.85 6.08
N THR A 69 -15.05 -5.58 6.57
CA THR A 69 -14.80 -5.06 7.93
C THR A 69 -15.67 -3.84 8.24
N TYR A 70 -15.68 -2.86 7.35
CA TYR A 70 -16.41 -1.61 7.58
C TYR A 70 -17.93 -1.81 7.56
N SER A 71 -18.45 -2.62 6.63
CA SER A 71 -19.87 -2.99 6.58
C SER A 71 -20.29 -3.66 7.88
N PHE A 72 -19.52 -4.65 8.34
CA PHE A 72 -19.80 -5.35 9.59
C PHE A 72 -19.90 -4.39 10.77
N VAL A 73 -19.01 -3.40 10.84
CA VAL A 73 -19.03 -2.38 11.92
C VAL A 73 -20.28 -1.51 11.85
N GLU A 74 -20.68 -1.07 10.65
CA GLU A 74 -21.86 -0.20 10.52
C GLU A 74 -23.15 -0.98 10.76
N ASP A 75 -23.27 -2.17 10.17
CA ASP A 75 -24.43 -3.07 10.32
C ASP A 75 -24.63 -3.45 11.79
N ASN A 76 -23.55 -3.61 12.56
CA ASN A 76 -23.61 -4.00 13.97
C ASN A 76 -23.52 -2.82 14.97
N ARG A 77 -23.53 -1.58 14.50
CA ARG A 77 -23.37 -0.40 15.36
C ARG A 77 -24.53 -0.21 16.34
N ILE A 78 -25.73 -0.62 15.94
CA ILE A 78 -26.97 -0.48 16.70
C ILE A 78 -27.62 -1.83 17.04
N THR A 79 -26.97 -2.95 16.69
CA THR A 79 -27.47 -4.28 16.99
C THR A 79 -26.95 -4.79 18.34
N GLY A 80 -27.65 -5.77 18.86
CA GLY A 80 -27.26 -6.53 20.03
C GLY A 80 -27.72 -7.97 19.89
N PHE A 81 -27.22 -8.82 20.77
CA PHE A 81 -27.55 -10.23 20.81
C PHE A 81 -27.75 -10.66 22.26
N THR A 82 -28.48 -11.75 22.46
CA THR A 82 -28.67 -12.32 23.78
C THR A 82 -27.39 -13.01 24.22
N PHE A 83 -26.78 -12.52 25.31
CA PHE A 83 -25.62 -13.11 25.95
C PHE A 83 -26.04 -13.91 27.17
N GLN A 84 -25.74 -15.22 27.18
CA GLN A 84 -25.99 -16.07 28.34
C GLN A 84 -24.79 -16.00 29.29
N THR A 85 -25.01 -15.43 30.48
CA THR A 85 -23.96 -15.34 31.51
C THR A 85 -23.62 -16.72 32.07
N THR A 86 -22.46 -16.85 32.71
CA THR A 86 -22.05 -18.09 33.37
C THR A 86 -21.99 -17.88 34.88
N ARG A 87 -22.67 -18.75 35.64
CA ARG A 87 -22.60 -18.75 37.11
C ARG A 87 -21.25 -19.28 37.60
N ARG A 88 -20.92 -19.04 38.88
CA ARG A 88 -19.65 -19.48 39.50
C ARG A 88 -19.41 -20.99 39.45
N ASN A 89 -20.48 -21.79 39.33
CA ASN A 89 -20.45 -23.24 39.18
C ASN A 89 -20.33 -23.72 37.71
N GLY A 90 -20.19 -22.81 36.74
CA GLY A 90 -20.10 -23.15 35.32
C GLY A 90 -21.45 -23.41 34.64
N GLU A 91 -22.56 -23.28 35.37
CA GLU A 91 -23.91 -23.41 34.83
C GLU A 91 -24.36 -22.15 34.09
N ALA A 92 -25.34 -22.31 33.20
CA ALA A 92 -26.01 -21.22 32.54
C ALA A 92 -26.63 -20.25 33.56
N GLY A 93 -26.23 -18.99 33.47
CA GLY A 93 -26.76 -17.88 34.24
C GLY A 93 -27.87 -17.13 33.51
N GLU A 94 -28.09 -15.89 33.91
CA GLU A 94 -29.07 -14.99 33.33
C GLU A 94 -28.72 -14.62 31.89
N ALA A 95 -29.74 -14.44 31.06
CA ALA A 95 -29.60 -13.94 29.71
C ALA A 95 -29.74 -12.42 29.71
N ILE A 96 -28.74 -11.70 29.19
CA ILE A 96 -28.76 -10.24 29.03
C ILE A 96 -28.71 -9.87 27.56
N ILE A 97 -29.20 -8.70 27.18
CA ILE A 97 -29.00 -8.17 25.83
C ILE A 97 -27.65 -7.45 25.82
N MET A 98 -26.69 -7.94 25.04
CA MET A 98 -25.37 -7.32 24.87
C MET A 98 -25.27 -6.67 23.48
N ALA A 99 -24.74 -5.46 23.40
CA ALA A 99 -24.46 -4.83 22.11
C ALA A 99 -23.42 -5.65 21.32
N ALA A 100 -23.60 -5.74 20.00
CA ALA A 100 -22.72 -6.53 19.13
C ALA A 100 -21.27 -6.02 19.14
N LEU A 101 -21.09 -4.69 19.21
CA LEU A 101 -19.78 -4.05 19.23
C LEU A 101 -19.47 -3.42 20.59
N PRO A 102 -18.18 -3.38 20.99
CA PRO A 102 -17.76 -2.68 22.18
C PRO A 102 -17.88 -1.17 21.96
N ARG A 103 -17.96 -0.41 23.05
CA ARG A 103 -18.05 1.05 23.02
C ARG A 103 -16.84 1.70 22.34
N MET A 104 -15.65 1.16 22.58
CA MET A 104 -14.38 1.68 22.06
C MET A 104 -13.80 0.70 21.04
N LEU A 105 -14.35 0.71 19.82
CA LEU A 105 -13.83 -0.05 18.68
C LEU A 105 -12.97 0.86 17.79
N TYR A 106 -11.71 0.51 17.57
CA TYR A 106 -10.79 1.31 16.78
C TYR A 106 -10.83 0.94 15.29
N ALA A 107 -11.73 1.57 14.53
CA ALA A 107 -11.95 1.30 13.09
C ALA A 107 -11.09 2.15 12.12
N ILE A 108 -10.27 3.07 12.64
CA ILE A 108 -9.43 3.98 11.82
C ILE A 108 -8.47 3.22 10.87
N PRO A 109 -7.75 2.15 11.30
CA PRO A 109 -6.79 1.47 10.44
C PRO A 109 -7.43 0.86 9.18
N ALA A 110 -8.66 0.36 9.29
CA ALA A 110 -9.41 -0.17 8.14
C ALA A 110 -9.71 0.93 7.10
N LYS A 111 -10.11 2.13 7.55
CA LYS A 111 -10.35 3.28 6.66
C LYS A 111 -9.08 3.72 5.93
N LEU A 112 -7.96 3.77 6.65
CA LEU A 112 -6.65 4.10 6.05
C LEU A 112 -6.23 3.09 4.99
N ALA A 113 -6.44 1.79 5.25
CA ALA A 113 -6.15 0.74 4.28
C ALA A 113 -7.02 0.85 3.02
N ILE A 114 -8.31 1.16 3.15
CA ILE A 114 -9.22 1.42 2.01
C ILE A 114 -8.72 2.60 1.18
N ILE A 115 -8.36 3.72 1.81
CA ILE A 115 -7.83 4.90 1.12
C ILE A 115 -6.53 4.55 0.39
N ALA A 116 -5.57 3.92 1.06
CA ALA A 116 -4.29 3.56 0.47
C ALA A 116 -4.44 2.59 -0.72
N ALA A 117 -5.33 1.61 -0.62
CA ALA A 117 -5.62 0.67 -1.70
C ALA A 117 -6.34 1.36 -2.87
N THR A 118 -7.26 2.29 -2.60
CA THR A 118 -7.93 3.07 -3.66
C THR A 118 -6.94 3.92 -4.44
N VAL A 119 -6.05 4.64 -3.73
CA VAL A 119 -4.97 5.43 -4.36
C VAL A 119 -4.04 4.51 -5.16
N SER A 120 -3.72 3.33 -4.63
CA SER A 120 -2.89 2.34 -5.34
C SER A 120 -3.54 1.86 -6.64
N ILE A 121 -4.85 1.58 -6.66
CA ILE A 121 -5.59 1.20 -7.87
C ILE A 121 -5.52 2.32 -8.92
N CYS A 122 -5.83 3.55 -8.52
CA CYS A 122 -5.81 4.71 -9.42
C CYS A 122 -4.42 4.93 -10.02
N LEU A 123 -3.38 4.91 -9.19
CA LEU A 123 -1.99 5.09 -9.63
C LEU A 123 -1.51 3.93 -10.50
N ALA A 124 -1.85 2.68 -10.14
CA ALA A 124 -1.46 1.50 -10.91
C ALA A 124 -2.13 1.49 -12.29
N ALA A 125 -3.45 1.74 -12.35
CA ALA A 125 -4.20 1.77 -13.60
C ALA A 125 -3.72 2.90 -14.52
N ALA A 126 -3.55 4.12 -13.99
CA ALA A 126 -3.05 5.25 -14.77
C ALA A 126 -1.63 4.95 -15.30
N HIS A 127 -0.73 4.49 -14.44
CA HIS A 127 0.65 4.18 -14.84
C HIS A 127 0.72 3.03 -15.86
N LEU A 128 -0.08 1.98 -15.69
CA LEU A 128 -0.20 0.90 -16.68
C LEU A 128 -0.70 1.41 -18.03
N GLY A 129 -1.68 2.32 -18.02
CA GLY A 129 -2.16 2.98 -19.23
C GLY A 129 -1.02 3.66 -19.99
N PHE A 130 -0.20 4.45 -19.28
CA PHE A 130 0.95 5.10 -19.89
C PHE A 130 2.01 4.10 -20.39
N VAL A 131 2.32 3.05 -19.63
CA VAL A 131 3.28 2.00 -20.04
C VAL A 131 2.76 1.27 -21.30
N GLY A 132 1.45 1.01 -21.38
CA GLY A 132 0.80 0.41 -22.53
C GLY A 132 0.84 1.30 -23.77
N THR A 133 0.58 2.60 -23.64
CA THR A 133 0.71 3.55 -24.76
C THR A 133 2.15 3.63 -25.25
N ASP A 134 3.11 3.65 -24.33
CA ASP A 134 4.55 3.62 -24.60
C ASP A 134 4.96 2.38 -25.41
N TRP A 135 4.37 1.24 -25.07
CA TRP A 135 4.59 -0.03 -25.76
C TRP A 135 4.00 0.00 -27.17
N LYS A 136 2.76 0.46 -27.32
CA LYS A 136 2.07 0.55 -28.61
C LYS A 136 2.78 1.50 -29.59
N MET A 137 3.28 2.63 -29.11
CA MET A 137 3.97 3.62 -29.95
C MET A 137 5.44 3.28 -30.22
N GLY A 138 6.01 2.28 -29.53
CA GLY A 138 7.42 1.88 -29.70
C GLY A 138 8.44 2.95 -29.27
N LYS A 139 7.98 4.07 -28.71
CA LYS A 139 8.79 5.22 -28.29
C LYS A 139 8.40 5.63 -26.88
N ARG A 140 9.29 6.36 -26.20
CA ARG A 140 9.03 6.88 -24.85
C ARG A 140 8.23 8.17 -24.97
N THR A 141 6.97 8.17 -24.55
CA THR A 141 6.07 9.34 -24.63
C THR A 141 6.14 10.20 -23.37
N GLN A 142 6.61 9.63 -22.26
CA GLN A 142 6.68 10.31 -20.97
C GLN A 142 7.88 11.27 -20.87
N SER A 143 7.60 12.54 -20.59
CA SER A 143 8.62 13.55 -20.25
C SER A 143 9.40 13.19 -18.98
N TYR A 144 10.58 13.77 -18.80
CA TYR A 144 11.36 13.58 -17.57
C TYR A 144 10.60 14.07 -16.32
N ALA A 145 9.93 15.22 -16.43
CA ALA A 145 9.13 15.80 -15.35
C ALA A 145 7.96 14.87 -14.97
N PHE A 146 7.28 14.29 -15.96
CA PHE A 146 6.20 13.33 -15.73
C PHE A 146 6.68 12.11 -14.94
N ARG A 147 7.81 11.50 -15.34
CA ARG A 147 8.39 10.33 -14.65
C ARG A 147 8.80 10.64 -13.22
N ARG A 148 9.38 11.82 -13.00
CA ARG A 148 9.77 12.29 -11.66
C ARG A 148 8.54 12.45 -10.77
N ASN A 149 7.49 13.11 -11.25
CA ASN A 149 6.26 13.31 -10.49
C ASN A 149 5.56 11.98 -10.19
N LEU A 150 5.51 11.07 -11.16
CA LEU A 150 4.92 9.75 -10.98
C LEU A 150 5.69 8.90 -9.96
N MET A 151 7.02 8.99 -9.95
CA MET A 151 7.86 8.35 -8.93
C MET A 151 7.53 8.90 -7.53
N PHE A 152 7.39 10.22 -7.37
CA PHE A 152 6.99 10.81 -6.10
C PHE A 152 5.59 10.36 -5.64
N LEU A 153 4.64 10.24 -6.56
CA LEU A 153 3.31 9.71 -6.24
C LEU A 153 3.38 8.26 -5.74
N HIS A 154 4.17 7.40 -6.36
CA HIS A 154 4.38 6.02 -5.89
C HIS A 154 5.08 5.97 -4.52
N ILE A 155 6.02 6.89 -4.25
CA ILE A 155 6.67 7.00 -2.93
C ILE A 155 5.66 7.38 -1.86
N ILE A 156 4.85 8.41 -2.09
CA ILE A 156 3.80 8.84 -1.16
C ILE A 156 2.82 7.69 -0.90
N ASN A 157 2.39 7.00 -1.96
CA ASN A 157 1.50 5.85 -1.84
C ASN A 157 2.13 4.70 -1.03
N ALA A 158 3.40 4.36 -1.26
CA ALA A 158 4.09 3.33 -0.49
C ALA A 158 4.21 3.69 1.01
N ILE A 159 4.44 4.97 1.32
CA ILE A 159 4.44 5.47 2.71
C ILE A 159 3.04 5.35 3.32
N LEU A 160 1.97 5.69 2.59
CA LEU A 160 0.59 5.52 3.06
C LEU A 160 0.26 4.05 3.36
N VAL A 161 0.66 3.13 2.47
CA VAL A 161 0.47 1.68 2.66
C VAL A 161 1.26 1.19 3.88
N LEU A 162 2.50 1.63 4.06
CA LEU A 162 3.31 1.32 5.24
C LEU A 162 2.65 1.82 6.52
N PHE A 163 2.16 3.06 6.52
CA PHE A 163 1.47 3.64 7.67
C PHE A 163 0.20 2.88 8.02
N ALA A 164 -0.60 2.48 7.03
CA ALA A 164 -1.79 1.65 7.23
C ALA A 164 -1.42 0.28 7.83
N LEU A 165 -0.39 -0.39 7.30
CA LEU A 165 0.12 -1.65 7.85
C LEU A 165 0.55 -1.50 9.31
N VAL A 166 1.43 -0.53 9.60
CA VAL A 166 1.92 -0.28 10.96
C VAL A 166 0.76 0.03 11.90
N SER A 167 -0.19 0.85 11.47
CA SER A 167 -1.38 1.18 12.27
C SER A 167 -2.19 -0.07 12.60
N ILE A 168 -2.46 -0.95 11.63
CA ILE A 168 -3.17 -2.22 11.86
C ILE A 168 -2.43 -3.07 12.90
N TYR A 169 -1.12 -3.27 12.75
CA TYR A 169 -0.34 -4.11 13.66
C TYR A 169 -0.22 -3.53 15.06
N VAL A 170 -0.01 -2.22 15.18
CA VAL A 170 0.06 -1.54 16.48
C VAL A 170 -1.29 -1.59 17.19
N THR A 171 -2.39 -1.35 16.48
CA THR A 171 -3.73 -1.45 17.06
C THR A 171 -4.01 -2.88 17.52
N HIS A 172 -3.72 -3.90 16.70
CA HIS A 172 -3.93 -5.29 17.09
C HIS A 172 -3.08 -5.68 18.31
N LYS A 173 -1.81 -5.30 18.34
CA LYS A 173 -0.93 -5.63 19.47
C LYS A 173 -1.33 -4.97 20.79
N ASN A 174 -1.91 -3.77 20.72
CA ASN A 174 -2.30 -2.98 21.89
C ASN A 174 -3.80 -3.09 22.23
N THR A 175 -4.51 -4.01 21.58
CA THR A 175 -5.91 -4.28 21.84
C THR A 175 -6.13 -4.86 23.23
N SER A 176 -7.32 -4.66 23.78
CA SER A 176 -7.76 -5.29 25.03
C SER A 176 -8.36 -6.66 24.74
N HIS A 177 -8.31 -7.55 25.73
CA HIS A 177 -8.93 -8.87 25.67
C HIS A 177 -10.29 -8.86 26.38
N PHE A 178 -11.24 -9.62 25.82
CA PHE A 178 -12.57 -9.83 26.35
C PHE A 178 -12.50 -10.57 27.68
N ARG A 179 -13.28 -10.10 28.66
CA ARG A 179 -13.35 -10.69 30.00
C ARG A 179 -14.78 -11.06 30.32
N GLU A 180 -15.08 -12.35 30.27
CA GLU A 180 -16.42 -12.87 30.59
C GLU A 180 -16.85 -12.50 32.01
N GLY A 181 -15.93 -12.56 32.99
CA GLY A 181 -16.20 -12.17 34.37
C GLY A 181 -16.68 -10.73 34.54
N PHE A 182 -16.25 -9.80 33.66
CA PHE A 182 -16.75 -8.43 33.67
C PHE A 182 -18.21 -8.36 33.20
N VAL A 183 -18.57 -9.15 32.18
CA VAL A 183 -19.97 -9.24 31.71
C VAL A 183 -20.86 -9.84 32.80
N ASN A 184 -20.44 -10.92 33.43
CA ASN A 184 -21.18 -11.56 34.52
C ASN A 184 -21.37 -10.61 35.72
N PHE A 185 -20.34 -9.84 36.09
CA PHE A 185 -20.43 -8.83 37.15
C PHE A 185 -21.39 -7.68 36.80
N ARG A 186 -21.40 -7.24 35.53
CA ARG A 186 -22.30 -6.17 35.10
C ARG A 186 -23.74 -6.65 34.99
N ALA A 187 -23.94 -7.89 34.53
CA ALA A 187 -25.25 -8.54 34.47
C ALA A 187 -25.92 -8.60 35.85
N SER A 188 -25.20 -9.08 36.87
CA SER A 188 -25.77 -9.20 38.22
C SER A 188 -26.22 -7.85 38.78
N ARG A 189 -25.47 -6.77 38.50
CA ARG A 189 -25.85 -5.41 38.94
C ARG A 189 -27.01 -4.80 38.16
N MET A 190 -27.21 -5.17 36.91
CA MET A 190 -28.35 -4.70 36.11
C MET A 190 -29.66 -5.29 36.64
N ASN A 191 -29.64 -6.55 37.08
CA ASN A 191 -30.81 -7.19 37.67
C ASN A 191 -31.20 -6.52 39.02
N ASP A 192 -30.21 -6.12 39.83
CA ASP A 192 -30.44 -5.44 41.11
C ASP A 192 -31.06 -4.03 40.98
N SER A 193 -30.99 -3.41 39.80
CA SER A 193 -31.37 -2.00 39.57
C SER A 193 -32.54 -1.81 38.59
N ALA A 194 -33.47 -2.77 38.62
CA ALA A 194 -34.59 -2.98 37.69
C ALA A 194 -35.57 -1.80 37.44
N SER A 195 -35.44 -0.65 38.11
CA SER A 195 -36.41 0.45 37.97
C SER A 195 -36.03 1.58 37.01
N THR A 196 -34.76 1.70 36.55
CA THR A 196 -34.33 2.91 35.80
C THR A 196 -33.22 2.72 34.74
N GLN A 197 -32.69 1.51 34.50
CA GLN A 197 -31.54 1.33 33.59
C GLN A 197 -31.90 0.73 32.23
N GLN A 198 -31.11 1.09 31.21
CA GLN A 198 -31.24 0.61 29.83
C GLN A 198 -31.23 -0.92 29.77
N ASN A 199 -32.16 -1.51 29.01
CA ASN A 199 -32.35 -2.96 28.86
C ASN A 199 -31.19 -3.69 28.15
N PHE A 200 -30.07 -3.01 27.86
CA PHE A 200 -28.94 -3.58 27.13
C PHE A 200 -27.60 -3.16 27.73
N PHE A 201 -26.61 -4.04 27.61
CA PHE A 201 -25.24 -3.85 28.05
C PHE A 201 -24.32 -3.65 26.84
N ARG A 202 -23.59 -2.53 26.80
CA ARG A 202 -22.50 -2.33 25.85
C ARG A 202 -21.16 -2.43 26.56
N TYR A 203 -20.29 -3.34 26.09
CA TYR A 203 -18.97 -3.55 26.67
C TYR A 203 -18.13 -2.27 26.57
N ASN A 204 -17.68 -1.76 27.72
CA ASN A 204 -17.05 -0.44 27.81
C ASN A 204 -15.69 -0.44 28.51
N PHE A 205 -15.07 -1.61 28.67
CA PHE A 205 -13.81 -1.75 29.38
C PHE A 205 -12.66 -2.05 28.41
N GLY A 206 -11.77 -1.08 28.18
CA GLY A 206 -10.65 -1.22 27.24
C GLY A 206 -10.96 -0.75 25.82
N ILE A 207 -9.98 -0.90 24.94
CA ILE A 207 -10.02 -0.52 23.52
C ILE A 207 -9.82 -1.77 22.70
N PHE A 208 -10.69 -2.00 21.72
CA PHE A 208 -10.68 -3.21 20.91
C PHE A 208 -10.41 -2.89 19.45
N ASP A 209 -9.65 -3.75 18.80
CA ASP A 209 -9.73 -3.98 17.37
C ASP A 209 -10.81 -5.02 17.07
N LEU A 210 -11.31 -5.01 15.83
CA LEU A 210 -12.40 -5.92 15.44
C LEU A 210 -11.93 -7.38 15.40
N GLU A 211 -10.66 -7.61 15.07
CA GLU A 211 -10.09 -8.95 15.02
C GLU A 211 -10.17 -9.62 16.38
N THR A 212 -9.61 -9.01 17.42
CA THR A 212 -9.60 -9.61 18.76
C THR A 212 -11.01 -9.76 19.30
N TRP A 213 -11.86 -8.75 19.09
CA TRP A 213 -13.26 -8.83 19.49
C TRP A 213 -13.96 -10.04 18.86
N ALA A 214 -13.94 -10.16 17.52
CA ALA A 214 -14.61 -11.25 16.82
C ALA A 214 -13.98 -12.62 17.14
N CYS A 215 -12.65 -12.71 17.13
CA CYS A 215 -11.93 -13.95 17.35
C CYS A 215 -12.05 -14.48 18.79
N GLU A 216 -12.27 -13.63 19.78
CA GLU A 216 -12.52 -14.08 21.15
C GLU A 216 -13.99 -14.40 21.40
N LEU A 217 -14.92 -13.58 20.90
CA LEU A 217 -16.35 -13.82 21.13
C LEU A 217 -16.86 -15.09 20.44
N GLN A 218 -16.26 -15.55 19.34
CA GLN A 218 -16.65 -16.82 18.70
C GLN A 218 -16.47 -18.05 19.62
N ASP A 219 -15.59 -17.98 20.62
CA ASP A 219 -15.29 -19.10 21.52
C ASP A 219 -16.02 -18.99 22.87
N VAL A 220 -16.69 -17.86 23.11
CA VAL A 220 -17.43 -17.62 24.35
C VAL A 220 -18.80 -18.29 24.27
N ARG A 221 -19.09 -19.19 25.22
CA ARG A 221 -20.38 -19.92 25.30
C ARG A 221 -21.58 -18.97 25.35
N GLY A 222 -21.46 -17.88 26.09
CA GLY A 222 -22.51 -16.87 26.20
C GLY A 222 -22.88 -16.18 24.89
N ALA A 223 -22.00 -16.20 23.89
CA ALA A 223 -22.21 -15.56 22.58
C ALA A 223 -22.58 -16.57 21.47
N ALA A 224 -23.11 -17.75 21.84
CA ALA A 224 -23.41 -18.83 20.89
C ALA A 224 -24.29 -18.40 19.70
N MET A 225 -25.22 -17.46 19.91
CA MET A 225 -26.13 -16.96 18.86
C MET A 225 -25.40 -16.26 17.70
N VAL A 226 -24.26 -15.62 17.98
CA VAL A 226 -23.49 -14.79 17.02
C VAL A 226 -22.14 -15.43 16.66
N ARG A 227 -21.95 -16.68 17.09
CA ARG A 227 -20.69 -17.42 16.92
C ARG A 227 -20.29 -17.54 15.46
N GLU A 228 -21.22 -17.86 14.58
CA GLU A 228 -20.93 -18.05 13.15
C GLU A 228 -20.51 -16.73 12.48
N ASP A 229 -21.23 -15.64 12.77
CA ASP A 229 -20.93 -14.32 12.22
C ASP A 229 -19.57 -13.80 12.70
N TYR A 230 -19.27 -13.92 13.99
CA TYR A 230 -17.96 -13.55 14.51
C TYR A 230 -16.83 -14.46 14.02
N SER A 231 -17.10 -15.74 13.77
CA SER A 231 -16.08 -16.63 13.21
C SER A 231 -15.72 -16.25 11.77
N LYS A 232 -16.73 -15.94 10.94
CA LYS A 232 -16.51 -15.39 9.59
C LYS A 232 -15.76 -14.06 9.67
N GLN A 233 -16.17 -13.16 10.56
CA GLN A 233 -15.52 -11.86 10.71
C GLN A 233 -14.07 -11.98 11.20
N CYS A 234 -13.78 -12.90 12.13
CA CYS A 234 -12.43 -13.22 12.58
C CYS A 234 -11.54 -13.64 11.41
N GLY A 235 -12.03 -14.54 10.55
CA GLY A 235 -11.33 -14.95 9.33
C GLY A 235 -11.05 -13.79 8.36
N VAL A 236 -12.04 -12.91 8.15
CA VAL A 236 -11.88 -11.71 7.31
C VAL A 236 -10.83 -10.76 7.87
N GLU A 237 -10.81 -10.52 9.18
CA GLU A 237 -9.81 -9.63 9.81
C GLU A 237 -8.39 -10.20 9.72
N ILE A 238 -8.21 -11.48 10.03
CA ILE A 238 -6.92 -12.16 9.91
C ILE A 238 -6.42 -12.09 8.46
N ALA A 239 -7.27 -12.44 7.49
CA ALA A 239 -6.94 -12.34 6.07
C ALA A 239 -6.60 -10.90 5.68
N GLY A 240 -7.39 -9.93 6.15
CA GLY A 240 -7.21 -8.51 5.94
C GLY A 240 -5.90 -7.96 6.51
N ARG A 241 -5.40 -8.50 7.62
CA ARG A 241 -4.06 -8.15 8.14
C ARG A 241 -2.96 -8.82 7.33
N VAL A 242 -3.11 -10.10 7.00
CA VAL A 242 -2.09 -10.87 6.28
C VAL A 242 -1.86 -10.30 4.87
N VAL A 243 -2.92 -9.94 4.15
CA VAL A 243 -2.84 -9.39 2.79
C VAL A 243 -2.14 -8.02 2.73
N MET A 244 -2.10 -7.27 3.84
CA MET A 244 -1.41 -5.98 3.89
C MET A 244 0.12 -6.13 3.78
N ILE A 245 0.70 -7.28 4.16
CA ILE A 245 2.13 -7.54 4.04
C ILE A 245 2.57 -7.57 2.56
N PRO A 246 2.04 -8.47 1.71
CA PRO A 246 2.42 -8.49 0.29
C PRO A 246 2.02 -7.19 -0.42
N PHE A 247 0.91 -6.56 -0.02
CA PHE A 247 0.54 -5.25 -0.57
C PHE A 247 1.61 -4.18 -0.31
N MET A 248 2.15 -4.11 0.92
CA MET A 248 3.27 -3.23 1.26
C MET A 248 4.53 -3.56 0.45
N ILE A 249 4.92 -4.84 0.38
CA ILE A 249 6.10 -5.27 -0.36
C ILE A 249 6.01 -4.86 -1.84
N ILE A 250 4.86 -5.09 -2.47
CA ILE A 250 4.63 -4.77 -3.89
C ILE A 250 4.64 -3.24 -4.10
N ALA A 251 4.03 -2.46 -3.21
CA ALA A 251 4.07 -1.00 -3.29
C ALA A 251 5.50 -0.46 -3.25
N TRP A 252 6.34 -1.00 -2.36
CA TRP A 252 7.77 -0.65 -2.29
C TRP A 252 8.57 -1.18 -3.48
N ALA A 253 8.21 -2.32 -4.06
CA ALA A 253 8.81 -2.83 -5.29
C ALA A 253 8.57 -1.87 -6.47
N VAL A 254 7.37 -1.27 -6.58
CA VAL A 254 7.07 -0.24 -7.59
C VAL A 254 7.98 0.98 -7.40
N VAL A 255 8.21 1.42 -6.16
CA VAL A 255 9.15 2.51 -5.85
C VAL A 255 10.58 2.15 -6.21
N ALA A 256 11.02 0.93 -5.91
CA ALA A 256 12.38 0.45 -6.24
C ALA A 256 12.61 0.43 -7.76
N VAL A 257 11.64 -0.06 -8.54
CA VAL A 257 11.66 0.01 -10.02
C VAL A 257 11.61 1.46 -10.49
N GLY A 258 10.83 2.30 -9.83
CA GLY A 258 10.83 3.77 -9.88
C GLY A 258 12.22 4.38 -9.90
N LEU A 259 12.90 4.23 -8.78
CA LEU A 259 14.23 4.78 -8.51
C LEU A 259 15.28 4.17 -9.43
N TRP A 260 15.26 2.86 -9.66
CA TRP A 260 16.21 2.20 -10.56
C TRP A 260 16.04 2.68 -12.01
N GLY A 261 14.80 2.79 -12.49
CA GLY A 261 14.49 3.31 -13.82
C GLY A 261 14.86 4.79 -13.98
N PHE A 262 14.84 5.57 -12.89
CA PHE A 262 15.20 6.98 -12.88
C PHE A 262 16.72 7.22 -12.76
N VAL A 263 17.41 6.49 -11.88
CA VAL A 263 18.84 6.66 -11.58
C VAL A 263 19.73 5.81 -12.50
N GLY A 264 19.40 4.53 -12.68
CA GLY A 264 20.18 3.56 -13.46
C GLY A 264 19.78 3.53 -14.94
N GLY A 265 18.48 3.49 -15.23
CA GLY A 265 17.92 3.56 -16.60
C GLY A 265 17.78 4.98 -17.15
N GLY A 266 18.12 5.99 -16.34
CA GLY A 266 18.03 7.41 -16.63
C GLY A 266 19.38 8.12 -16.59
N ARG A 267 20.51 7.39 -16.70
CA ARG A 267 21.70 8.01 -17.30
C ARG A 267 21.19 8.65 -18.58
N ARG A 268 21.32 9.98 -18.69
CA ARG A 268 21.13 10.70 -19.94
C ARG A 268 21.79 9.81 -20.99
N GLY A 269 20.98 9.14 -21.81
CA GLY A 269 21.49 8.65 -23.07
C GLY A 269 22.11 9.87 -23.77
N PRO A 270 22.90 9.69 -24.81
CA PRO A 270 23.27 10.82 -25.66
C PRO A 270 22.05 11.68 -26.10
N ASP A 271 20.83 11.16 -25.93
CA ASP A 271 19.51 11.82 -25.80
C ASP A 271 19.33 12.91 -24.70
N GLY A 272 20.39 13.56 -24.24
CA GLY A 272 20.26 14.76 -23.41
C GLY A 272 19.44 15.82 -24.15
N GLU A 273 18.21 16.05 -23.70
CA GLU A 273 17.31 17.18 -24.07
C GLU A 273 16.41 17.06 -25.31
N ARG A 274 16.42 15.97 -26.08
CA ARG A 274 15.45 15.82 -27.19
C ARG A 274 14.67 14.50 -27.16
N MET A 275 13.97 14.22 -26.06
CA MET A 275 12.76 13.41 -26.22
C MET A 275 11.75 14.29 -26.97
N LYS A 276 11.44 13.94 -28.22
CA LYS A 276 10.22 14.37 -28.91
C LYS A 276 9.02 13.91 -28.08
N THR A 277 8.71 14.59 -26.98
CA THR A 277 7.35 14.62 -26.45
C THR A 277 6.52 15.43 -27.46
N GLU A 278 5.23 15.13 -27.59
CA GLU A 278 4.37 15.85 -28.55
C GLU A 278 4.43 17.38 -28.35
N GLU A 279 4.63 17.84 -27.11
CA GLU A 279 4.88 19.24 -26.76
C GLU A 279 6.08 19.85 -27.51
N VAL A 280 7.23 19.15 -27.54
CA VAL A 280 8.43 19.62 -28.26
C VAL A 280 8.26 19.49 -29.77
N GLY A 281 7.47 18.51 -30.24
CA GLY A 281 7.11 18.37 -31.65
C GLY A 281 6.24 19.53 -32.16
N PHE A 282 5.31 20.00 -31.33
CA PHE A 282 4.45 21.14 -31.64
C PHE A 282 5.22 22.47 -31.61
N GLU A 283 6.10 22.66 -30.63
CA GLU A 283 6.92 23.88 -30.54
C GLU A 283 7.99 23.96 -31.62
N MET A 284 8.67 22.86 -31.96
CA MET A 284 9.61 22.85 -33.09
C MET A 284 8.90 22.91 -34.44
N GLY A 285 7.66 22.43 -34.55
CA GLY A 285 6.81 22.64 -35.73
C GLY A 285 6.45 24.12 -35.95
N LYS A 286 6.26 24.88 -34.87
CA LYS A 286 6.08 26.34 -34.93
C LYS A 286 7.34 27.09 -35.38
N MET A 287 8.53 26.63 -34.98
CA MET A 287 9.79 27.27 -35.39
C MET A 287 10.15 27.00 -36.86
N ASN A 288 9.64 25.90 -37.45
CA ASN A 288 9.81 25.61 -38.88
C ASN A 288 8.70 26.21 -39.77
N ALA A 289 7.68 26.84 -39.19
CA ALA A 289 6.57 27.46 -39.91
C ALA A 289 6.79 28.95 -40.22
N THR A 290 8.02 29.46 -40.03
CA THR A 290 8.40 30.86 -40.31
C THR A 290 9.29 31.04 -41.54
N ASP A 291 9.48 30.00 -42.34
CA ASP A 291 10.28 30.04 -43.59
C ASP A 291 9.43 29.94 -44.87
N ASP A 292 8.15 30.35 -44.82
CA ASP A 292 7.33 30.67 -46.01
C ASP A 292 6.76 32.10 -45.91
#